data_AF-A0A392PVE1-F1
#
_entry.id   AF-A0A392PVE1-F1
#
_cell.length_a   1.000
_cell.length_b   1.000
_cell.length_c   1.000
_cell.angle_alpha   90.00
_cell.angle_beta   90.00
_cell.angle_gamma   90.00
#
_symmetry.space_group_name_H-M   'P 1'
#
loop_
_entity.id
_entity.type
_entity.pdbx_description
1 polymer ?
#
loop_
_entity_poly.entity_id
_entity_poly.type
_entity_poly.pdbx_seq_one_letter_code
_entity_poly.pdbx_strand_id
1 'polypeptide(L)' 'MKIYNQGRLVLQDGNIYDGLWHSGKRSGPGTFYFKNGDMFQGSWRDDVMHGK' A
#
# COMPACT_ATOMS: atom_id res chain seq x y z
N MET A 1 -17.40 12.69 0.93
CA MET A 1 -17.15 11.26 1.13
C MET A 1 -15.86 10.92 0.39
N LYS A 2 -14.79 10.49 1.08
CA LYS A 2 -13.59 9.98 0.39
C LYS A 2 -13.85 8.52 0.04
N ILE A 3 -13.88 8.20 -1.25
CA ILE A 3 -13.99 6.81 -1.70
C ILE A 3 -12.58 6.23 -1.73
N TYR A 4 -12.40 5.12 -1.04
CA TYR A 4 -11.18 4.33 -1.08
C TYR A 4 -11.50 3.01 -1.78
N ASN A 5 -10.66 2.61 -2.72
CA ASN A 5 -10.76 1.31 -3.40
C ASN A 5 -9.72 0.37 -2.78
N GLN A 6 -10.08 -0.87 -2.45
CA GLN A 6 -9.11 -1.89 -2.03
C GLN A 6 -8.48 -2.52 -3.28
N GLY A 7 -7.16 -2.76 -3.26
CA GLY A 7 -6.49 -3.42 -4.39
C GLY A 7 -5.08 -3.87 -4.09
N ARG A 8 -4.60 -4.81 -4.90
CA ARG A 8 -3.26 -5.37 -4.84
C ARG A 8 -2.42 -4.92 -6.03
N LEU A 9 -1.26 -4.34 -5.78
CA LEU A 9 -0.26 -3.98 -6.78
C LEU A 9 0.94 -4.92 -6.63
N VAL A 10 1.32 -5.58 -7.73
CA VAL A 10 2.58 -6.31 -7.84
C VAL A 10 3.56 -5.40 -8.57
N LEU A 11 4.67 -5.06 -7.91
CA LEU A 11 5.72 -4.24 -8.49
C LEU A 11 6.67 -5.11 -9.31
N GLN A 12 7.35 -4.49 -10.28
CA GLN A 12 8.29 -5.18 -11.16
C GLN A 12 9.48 -5.82 -10.42
N ASP A 13 9.83 -5.28 -9.25
CA ASP A 13 10.90 -5.80 -8.39
C ASP A 13 10.48 -6.98 -7.50
N GLY A 14 9.22 -7.43 -7.61
CA GLY A 14 8.64 -8.51 -6.82
C GLY A 14 8.03 -8.07 -5.49
N ASN A 15 8.11 -6.78 -5.14
CA ASN A 15 7.39 -6.25 -3.99
C ASN A 15 5.89 -6.23 -4.26
N ILE A 16 5.09 -6.31 -3.19
CA ILE A 16 3.63 -6.35 -3.31
C ILE A 16 3.04 -5.36 -2.32
N TYR A 17 2.12 -4.52 -2.80
CA TYR A 17 1.24 -3.74 -1.94
C TYR A 17 -0.16 -4.33 -1.96
N ASP A 18 -0.77 -4.50 -0.79
CA ASP A 18 -2.18 -4.85 -0.62
C ASP A 18 -2.82 -3.85 0.35
N GLY A 19 -3.70 -3.00 -0.14
CA GLY A 19 -4.27 -1.94 0.69
C GLY A 19 -5.25 -1.04 -0.03
N LEU A 20 -5.60 0.03 0.66
CA LEU A 20 -6.50 1.04 0.13
C LEU A 20 -5.80 1.98 -0.85
N TRP A 21 -6.59 2.48 -1.78
CA TRP A 21 -6.22 3.38 -2.85
C TRP A 21 -7.16 4.58 -2.86
N HIS A 22 -6.60 5.76 -3.10
CA HIS A 22 -7.34 6.98 -3.33
C HIS A 22 -6.73 7.74 -4.49
N SER A 23 -7.54 8.08 -5.51
CA SER A 23 -7.09 8.83 -6.69
C SER A 23 -5.86 8.21 -7.38
N GLY A 24 -5.83 6.88 -7.48
CA GLY A 24 -4.74 6.13 -8.12
C GLY A 24 -3.47 5.98 -7.27
N LYS A 25 -3.46 6.45 -6.02
CA LYS A 25 -2.33 6.35 -5.10
C LYS A 25 -2.65 5.48 -3.90
N ARG A 26 -1.65 4.80 -3.34
CA ARG A 26 -1.80 4.06 -2.08
C ARG A 26 -2.15 5.04 -0.97
N SER A 27 -3.21 4.77 -0.23
CA SER A 27 -3.73 5.68 0.79
C SER A 27 -4.65 4.95 1.77
N GLY A 28 -4.49 5.18 3.07
CA GLY A 28 -5.20 4.46 4.13
C GLY A 28 -4.43 3.21 4.59
N PRO A 29 -5.08 2.28 5.31
CA PRO A 29 -4.44 1.04 5.75
C PRO A 29 -3.96 0.20 4.56
N GLY A 30 -2.76 -0.38 4.70
CA GLY A 30 -2.19 -1.28 3.71
C GLY A 30 -1.01 -2.07 4.25
N THR A 31 -0.72 -3.17 3.58
CA THR A 31 0.40 -4.06 3.86
C THR A 31 1.32 -4.06 2.65
N PHE A 32 2.61 -3.89 2.88
CA PHE A 32 3.64 -3.96 1.86
C PHE A 32 4.57 -5.13 2.17
N TYR A 33 4.57 -6.09 1.27
CA TYR A 33 5.43 -7.26 1.30
C TYR A 33 6.67 -6.95 0.48
N PHE A 34 7.81 -6.94 1.15
CA PHE A 34 9.10 -6.80 0.49
C PHE A 34 9.51 -8.15 -0.10
N LYS A 35 10.20 -8.13 -1.24
CA LYS A 35 10.70 -9.33 -1.92
C LYS A 35 11.64 -10.18 -1.06
N ASN A 36 12.26 -9.59 -0.04
CA ASN A 36 13.15 -10.27 0.90
C ASN A 36 12.38 -11.06 1.99
N GLY A 37 11.04 -11.00 1.98
CA GLY A 37 10.17 -11.66 2.96
C GLY A 37 9.72 -10.76 4.10
N ASP A 38 10.31 -9.57 4.24
CA ASP A 38 9.85 -8.61 5.25
C ASP A 38 8.48 -8.04 4.89
N MET A 39 7.80 -7.49 5.89
CA MET A 39 6.50 -6.88 5.72
C MET A 39 6.38 -5.60 6.53
N PHE A 40 5.79 -4.58 5.92
CA PHE A 40 5.33 -3.37 6.61
C PHE A 40 3.80 -3.35 6.61
N GLN A 41 3.21 -3.26 7.79
CA GLN A 41 1.77 -3.06 7.96
C GLN A 41 1.55 -1.68 8.60
N GLY A 42 0.85 -0.79 7.90
CA GLY A 42 0.64 0.56 8.39
C GLY A 42 -0.30 1.37 7.51
N SER A 43 -0.43 2.66 7.82
CA SER A 43 -1.15 3.58 6.95
C SER A 43 -0.28 4.11 5.82
N TRP A 44 -0.93 4.55 4.75
CA TRP A 44 -0.34 5.13 3.56
C TRP A 44 -0.97 6.49 3.29
N ARG A 45 -0.18 7.42 2.76
CA ARG A 45 -0.67 8.73 2.32
C ARG A 45 0.06 9.12 1.04
N ASP A 46 -0.69 9.20 -0.06
CA ASP A 46 -0.16 9.62 -1.35
C ASP A 46 1.10 8.84 -1.78
N ASP A 47 1.03 7.50 -1.71
CA ASP A 47 2.13 6.56 -2.02
C ASP A 47 3.28 6.51 -1.01
N VAL A 48 3.21 7.27 0.07
CA VAL A 48 4.21 7.26 1.13
C VAL A 48 3.71 6.39 2.29
N MET A 49 4.57 5.49 2.77
CA MET A 49 4.34 4.78 4.03
C MET A 49 4.22 5.82 5.15
N HIS A 50 3.07 5.84 5.79
CA HIS A 50 2.73 6.76 6.86
C HIS A 50 2.25 5.94 8.04
N GLY A 51 3.17 5.41 8.82
CA GLY A 51 2.88 4.70 10.05
C GLY A 51 4.06 4.89 10.98
N LYS A 52 3.78 5.19 12.24
CA LYS A 52 4.77 5.04 13.32
C LYS A 52 4.89 3.58 13.68
#